data_AF-A0A819P2I8-F1
#
_entry.id   AF-A0A819P2I8-F1
#
_cell.length_a   1.000
_cell.length_b   1.000
_cell.length_c   1.000
_cell.angle_alpha   90.00
_cell.angle_beta   90.00
_cell.angle_gamma   90.00
#
_symmetry.space_group_name_H-M   'P 1'
#
loop_
_entity.id
_entity.type
_entity.pdbx_description
1 polymer ?
#
loop_
_entity_poly.entity_id
_entity_poly.type
_entity_poly.pdbx_seq_one_letter_code
_entity_poly.pdbx_strand_id
1 'polypeptide(L)'
;MLLRAVDVFDIYVEPFIYSGFRPPNQPYSYYYRSLFSLHNETLSVWIHLFGTIILITQIFSQILQVSVNSYSTIQCIYLCYNCIGACMMLLCSAQAHLFHSRTLADHLRSFYLDYFGISFYGFTSGIILYRFSHKQQFSM
;
A
#
# COMPACT_ATOMS: atom_id res chain seq x y z
N MET A 1 -10.21 -21.66 -12.02
CA MET A 1 -9.41 -21.70 -13.26
C MET A 1 -8.97 -20.27 -13.56
N LEU A 2 -7.69 -20.06 -13.85
CA LEU A 2 -7.17 -18.75 -14.28
C LEU A 2 -7.35 -18.60 -15.79
N LEU A 3 -7.43 -17.36 -16.26
CA LEU A 3 -7.66 -16.99 -17.64
C LEU A 3 -6.35 -16.59 -18.34
N ARG A 4 -6.33 -16.66 -19.67
CA ARG A 4 -5.28 -16.09 -20.51
C ARG A 4 -5.64 -14.65 -20.88
N ALA A 5 -4.66 -13.86 -21.31
CA ALA A 5 -4.87 -12.47 -21.70
C ALA A 5 -5.97 -12.31 -22.76
N VAL A 6 -6.01 -13.22 -23.75
CA VAL A 6 -7.02 -13.23 -24.82
C VAL A 6 -8.46 -13.48 -24.35
N ASP A 7 -8.62 -14.00 -23.12
CA ASP A 7 -9.90 -14.36 -22.53
C ASP A 7 -10.40 -13.26 -21.55
N VAL A 8 -9.71 -12.12 -21.46
CA VAL A 8 -9.95 -11.03 -20.49
C VAL A 8 -10.07 -9.70 -21.22
N PHE A 9 -10.86 -8.76 -20.69
CA PHE A 9 -10.95 -7.41 -21.23
C PHE A 9 -9.60 -6.68 -21.15
N ASP A 10 -9.23 -5.99 -22.24
CA ASP A 10 -7.95 -5.30 -22.39
C ASP A 10 -7.59 -4.36 -21.24
N ILE A 11 -8.59 -3.73 -20.60
CA ILE A 11 -8.38 -2.84 -19.45
C ILE A 11 -7.71 -3.53 -18.25
N TYR A 12 -7.85 -4.84 -18.10
CA TYR A 12 -7.23 -5.61 -17.02
C TYR A 12 -5.90 -6.27 -17.43
N VAL A 13 -5.57 -6.24 -18.72
CA VAL A 13 -4.40 -6.93 -19.28
C VAL A 13 -3.21 -5.99 -19.25
N GLU A 14 -2.19 -6.38 -18.48
CA GLU A 14 -0.90 -5.69 -18.52
C GLU A 14 -0.07 -6.18 -19.72
N PRO A 15 0.68 -5.28 -20.39
CA PRO A 15 1.57 -5.65 -21.48
C PRO A 15 2.54 -6.77 -21.06
N PHE A 16 2.77 -7.72 -21.97
CA PHE A 16 3.67 -8.86 -21.78
C PHE A 16 3.24 -9.89 -20.72
N ILE A 17 2.07 -9.73 -20.08
CA ILE A 17 1.46 -10.76 -19.23
C ILE A 17 0.44 -11.56 -20.05
N TYR A 18 0.79 -12.81 -20.37
CA TYR A 18 -0.02 -13.64 -21.26
C TYR A 18 -1.06 -14.53 -20.53
N SER A 19 -0.91 -14.78 -19.23
CA SER A 19 -1.80 -15.67 -18.48
C SER A 19 -1.76 -15.43 -16.96
N GLY A 20 -2.65 -16.13 -16.24
CA GLY A 20 -2.71 -16.08 -14.78
C GLY A 20 -3.75 -15.08 -14.25
N PHE A 21 -4.65 -14.60 -15.11
CA PHE A 21 -5.67 -13.63 -14.74
C PHE A 21 -6.81 -14.28 -13.97
N ARG A 22 -7.35 -13.59 -12.98
CA ARG A 22 -8.52 -14.05 -12.22
C ARG A 22 -9.81 -13.80 -13.03
N PRO A 23 -10.82 -14.68 -12.94
CA PRO A 23 -12.12 -14.45 -13.57
C PRO A 23 -12.80 -13.20 -12.99
N PRO A 24 -13.43 -12.36 -13.83
CA PRO A 24 -14.17 -11.19 -13.37
C PRO A 24 -15.53 -11.56 -12.75
N ASN A 25 -16.17 -10.56 -12.14
CA ASN A 25 -17.52 -10.60 -11.56
C ASN A 25 -17.73 -11.68 -10.50
N GLN A 26 -16.67 -12.14 -9.84
CA GLN A 26 -16.78 -13.07 -8.71
C GLN A 26 -17.19 -12.34 -7.41
N PRO A 27 -17.73 -13.06 -6.41
CA PRO A 27 -17.98 -12.49 -5.09
C PRO A 27 -16.68 -12.00 -4.43
N TYR A 28 -16.76 -11.00 -3.55
CA TYR A 28 -15.59 -10.49 -2.82
C TYR A 28 -14.79 -11.58 -2.09
N SER A 29 -15.48 -12.57 -1.53
CA SER A 29 -14.86 -13.72 -0.85
C SER A 29 -13.90 -14.50 -1.75
N TYR A 30 -14.17 -14.58 -3.06
CA TYR A 30 -13.27 -15.19 -4.03
C TYR A 30 -11.93 -14.46 -4.09
N TYR A 31 -11.95 -13.12 -4.18
CA TYR A 31 -10.73 -12.32 -4.27
C TYR A 31 -9.94 -12.35 -2.97
N TYR A 32 -10.60 -12.26 -1.80
CA TYR A 32 -9.91 -12.46 -0.52
C TYR A 32 -9.26 -13.83 -0.41
N ARG A 33 -9.93 -14.91 -0.86
CA ARG A 33 -9.33 -16.24 -0.89
C ARG A 33 -8.17 -16.33 -1.88
N SER A 34 -8.22 -15.56 -2.96
CA SER A 34 -7.15 -15.54 -3.98
C SER A 34 -5.82 -15.01 -3.47
N LEU A 35 -5.78 -14.33 -2.31
CA LEU A 35 -4.53 -13.99 -1.61
C LEU A 35 -3.62 -15.20 -1.41
N PHE A 36 -4.21 -16.38 -1.19
CA PHE A 36 -3.48 -17.62 -0.95
C PHE A 36 -3.36 -18.51 -2.20
N SER A 37 -3.56 -17.93 -3.39
CA SER A 37 -3.45 -18.62 -4.68
C SER A 37 -2.53 -17.84 -5.61
N LEU A 38 -1.78 -18.55 -6.47
CA LEU A 38 -0.93 -17.93 -7.47
C LEU A 38 -1.77 -17.38 -8.63
N HIS A 39 -1.53 -16.13 -9.00
CA HIS A 39 -2.12 -15.38 -10.11
C HIS A 39 -1.18 -14.21 -10.48
N ASN A 40 -1.48 -13.51 -11.57
CA ASN A 40 -0.64 -12.41 -12.07
C ASN A 40 -0.42 -11.29 -11.02
N GLU A 41 -1.45 -10.95 -10.24
CA GLU A 41 -1.36 -9.93 -9.18
C GLU A 41 -0.82 -10.42 -7.82
N THR A 42 -0.47 -11.70 -7.64
CA THR A 42 -0.19 -12.24 -6.29
C THR A 42 0.97 -11.51 -5.64
N LEU A 43 2.09 -11.38 -6.37
CA LEU A 43 3.26 -10.67 -5.86
C LEU A 43 2.92 -9.21 -5.56
N SER A 44 2.21 -8.52 -6.47
CA SER A 44 1.79 -7.13 -6.29
C SER A 44 1.03 -6.92 -4.99
N VAL A 45 0.11 -7.82 -4.63
CA VAL A 45 -0.60 -7.71 -3.34
C VAL A 45 0.33 -8.00 -2.16
N TRP A 46 1.10 -9.08 -2.23
CA TRP A 46 1.91 -9.54 -1.09
C TRP A 46 3.06 -8.60 -0.74
N ILE A 47 3.72 -7.96 -1.72
CA ILE A 47 4.81 -7.01 -1.43
C ILE A 47 4.30 -5.81 -0.62
N HIS A 48 3.09 -5.31 -0.92
CA HIS A 48 2.49 -4.18 -0.21
C HIS A 48 2.02 -4.59 1.20
N LEU A 49 1.41 -5.78 1.33
CA LEU A 49 1.03 -6.32 2.65
C LEU A 49 2.25 -6.56 3.54
N PHE A 50 3.31 -7.15 2.99
CA PHE A 50 4.55 -7.41 3.72
C PHE A 50 5.25 -6.11 4.11
N GLY A 51 5.31 -5.13 3.21
CA GLY A 51 5.79 -3.78 3.52
C GLY A 51 5.00 -3.14 4.67
N THR A 52 3.68 -3.31 4.68
CA THR A 52 2.82 -2.80 5.76
C THR A 52 3.17 -3.44 7.10
N ILE A 53 3.36 -4.76 7.14
CA ILE A 53 3.75 -5.50 8.36
C ILE A 53 5.12 -5.01 8.86
N ILE A 54 6.10 -4.84 7.97
CA ILE A 54 7.42 -4.30 8.34
C ILE A 54 7.27 -2.90 8.96
N LEU A 55 6.50 -1.99 8.36
CA LEU A 55 6.33 -0.64 8.90
C LEU A 55 5.65 -0.65 10.27
N ILE A 56 4.62 -1.48 10.46
CA ILE A 56 3.92 -1.63 11.74
C ILE A 56 4.86 -2.19 12.82
N THR A 57 5.69 -3.18 12.50
CA THR A 57 6.65 -3.73 13.47
C THR A 57 7.74 -2.73 13.81
N GLN A 58 8.24 -1.97 12.83
CA GLN A 58 9.22 -0.93 13.06
C GLN A 58 8.66 0.18 13.96
N ILE A 59 7.47 0.71 13.68
CA ILE A 59 6.90 1.77 14.51
C ILE A 59 6.62 1.31 15.94
N PHE A 60 6.14 0.08 16.11
CA PHE A 60 5.92 -0.47 17.44
C PHE A 60 7.24 -0.59 18.22
N SER A 61 8.31 -1.04 17.56
CA SER A 61 9.64 -1.08 18.18
C SER A 61 10.17 0.30 18.57
N GLN A 62 9.94 1.32 17.73
CA GLN A 62 10.35 2.70 18.01
C GLN A 62 9.56 3.28 19.18
N ILE A 63 8.24 3.08 19.24
CA ILE A 63 7.40 3.54 20.36
C ILE A 63 7.88 2.92 21.68
N LEU A 64 8.23 1.63 21.69
CA LEU A 64 8.79 0.98 22.89
C LEU A 64 10.14 1.60 23.29
N GLN A 65 11.03 1.87 22.34
CA GLN A 65 12.34 2.47 22.59
C GLN A 65 12.29 3.94 23.02
N VAL A 66 11.25 4.69 22.65
CA VAL A 66 11.04 6.08 23.09
C VAL A 66 10.87 6.19 24.61
N SER A 67 10.41 5.13 25.28
CA SER A 67 10.38 5.10 26.75
C SER A 67 11.79 5.05 27.39
N VAL A 68 12.81 4.68 26.61
CA VAL A 68 14.20 4.47 27.05
C VAL A 68 15.13 5.59 26.60
N ASN A 69 14.93 6.11 25.39
CA ASN A 69 15.75 7.17 24.80
C ASN A 69 15.01 8.51 24.88
N SER A 70 15.67 9.58 25.33
CA SER A 70 15.12 10.93 25.52
C SER A 70 14.74 11.66 24.21
N TYR A 71 13.98 11.02 23.33
CA TYR A 71 13.38 11.66 22.17
C TYR A 71 12.32 12.67 22.62
N SER A 72 12.23 13.81 21.92
CA SER A 72 11.12 14.73 22.16
C SER A 72 9.81 14.05 21.72
N THR A 73 8.78 14.08 22.56
CA THR A 73 7.44 13.54 22.27
C THR A 73 6.91 13.97 20.90
N ILE A 74 7.24 15.20 20.49
CA ILE A 74 6.89 15.79 19.21
C ILE A 74 7.49 15.01 18.01
N GLN A 75 8.76 14.60 18.08
CA GLN A 75 9.39 13.83 16.99
C GLN A 75 8.71 12.48 16.80
N CYS A 76 8.33 11.84 17.89
CA CYS A 76 7.63 10.55 17.87
C CYS A 76 6.26 10.69 17.20
N ILE A 77 5.51 11.75 17.52
CA ILE A 77 4.22 12.04 16.88
C ILE A 77 4.38 12.21 15.36
N TYR A 78 5.38 12.97 14.91
CA TYR A 78 5.64 13.15 13.48
C TYR A 78 6.03 11.84 12.78
N LEU A 79 6.90 11.02 13.38
CA LEU A 79 7.22 9.70 12.83
C LEU A 79 6.00 8.80 12.74
N CYS A 80 5.16 8.79 13.78
CA CYS A 80 3.90 8.05 13.76
C CYS A 80 2.97 8.51 12.63
N TYR A 81 2.88 9.83 12.42
CA TYR A 81 2.09 10.40 11.34
C TYR A 81 2.60 9.94 9.95
N ASN A 82 3.92 9.88 9.73
CA ASN A 82 4.44 9.34 8.47
C ASN A 82 4.06 7.89 8.25
N CYS A 83 4.23 7.08 9.29
CA CYS A 83 4.02 5.64 9.20
C CYS A 83 2.55 5.35 8.91
N ILE A 84 1.63 6.14 9.46
CA ILE A 84 0.21 6.06 9.11
C ILE A 84 0.01 6.36 7.62
N GLY A 85 0.62 7.44 7.10
CA GLY A 85 0.59 7.77 5.67
C GLY A 85 1.13 6.64 4.79
N ALA A 86 2.29 6.10 5.14
CA ALA A 86 2.94 5.01 4.42
C ALA A 86 2.10 3.71 4.47
N CYS A 87 1.57 3.33 5.63
CA CYS A 87 0.67 2.18 5.76
C CYS A 87 -0.60 2.36 4.92
N MET A 88 -1.18 3.57 4.91
CA MET A 88 -2.36 3.86 4.11
C MET A 88 -2.07 3.68 2.61
N MET A 89 -0.95 4.21 2.12
CA MET A 89 -0.51 4.00 0.74
C MET A 89 -0.38 2.51 0.40
N LEU A 90 0.35 1.74 1.21
CA LEU A 90 0.58 0.32 0.95
C LEU A 90 -0.72 -0.51 1.00
N LEU A 91 -1.61 -0.23 1.96
CA LEU A 91 -2.90 -0.92 2.06
C LEU A 91 -3.83 -0.59 0.90
N CYS A 92 -3.87 0.68 0.47
CA CYS A 92 -4.64 1.08 -0.71
C CYS A 92 -4.13 0.39 -1.98
N SER A 93 -2.81 0.29 -2.16
CA SER A 93 -2.23 -0.41 -3.31
C SER A 93 -2.49 -1.92 -3.27
N ALA A 94 -2.35 -2.56 -2.10
CA ALA A 94 -2.70 -3.97 -1.91
C ALA A 94 -4.17 -4.23 -2.28
N GLN A 95 -5.08 -3.33 -1.87
CA GLN A 95 -6.50 -3.41 -2.22
C GLN A 95 -6.74 -3.24 -3.73
N ALA A 96 -6.05 -2.31 -4.39
CA ALA A 96 -6.14 -2.09 -5.82
C ALA A 96 -5.76 -3.34 -6.61
N HIS A 97 -4.61 -3.94 -6.31
CA HIS A 97 -4.21 -5.20 -6.93
C HIS A 97 -5.14 -6.37 -6.58
N LEU A 98 -5.71 -6.40 -5.37
CA LEU A 98 -6.65 -7.44 -4.97
C LEU A 98 -7.95 -7.39 -5.78
N PHE A 99 -8.48 -6.20 -6.06
CA PHE A 99 -9.74 -6.00 -6.79
C PHE A 99 -9.57 -5.58 -8.26
N HIS A 100 -8.33 -5.52 -8.75
CA HIS A 100 -7.97 -5.13 -10.12
C HIS A 100 -8.84 -5.78 -11.21
N SER A 101 -9.16 -7.06 -11.04
CA SER A 101 -9.87 -7.89 -12.02
C SER A 101 -11.34 -8.15 -11.68
N ARG A 102 -11.93 -7.47 -10.67
CA ARG A 102 -13.27 -7.80 -10.17
C ARG A 102 -14.39 -7.29 -11.07
N THR A 103 -14.71 -6.00 -10.98
CA THR A 103 -15.65 -5.33 -11.87
C THR A 103 -14.99 -4.02 -12.31
N LEU A 104 -15.48 -3.42 -13.40
CA LEU A 104 -14.96 -2.14 -13.85
C LEU A 104 -15.07 -1.06 -12.76
N ALA A 105 -16.19 -1.05 -12.03
CA ALA A 105 -16.41 -0.11 -10.94
C ALA A 105 -15.43 -0.31 -9.78
N ASP A 106 -15.15 -1.55 -9.38
CA ASP A 106 -14.21 -1.83 -8.28
C ASP A 106 -12.77 -1.57 -8.68
N HIS A 107 -12.41 -1.90 -9.93
CA HIS A 107 -11.12 -1.56 -10.51
C HIS A 107 -10.88 -0.05 -10.40
N LEU A 108 -11.77 0.75 -10.99
CA LEU A 108 -11.63 2.20 -10.97
C LEU A 108 -11.58 2.76 -9.55
N ARG A 109 -12.53 2.39 -8.67
CA ARG A 109 -12.55 2.85 -7.28
C ARG A 109 -11.27 2.51 -6.54
N SER A 110 -10.75 1.29 -6.72
CA SER A 110 -9.57 0.86 -5.98
C SER A 110 -8.30 1.56 -6.46
N PHE A 111 -8.13 1.79 -7.77
CA PHE A 111 -7.01 2.59 -8.28
C PHE A 111 -7.12 4.07 -7.92
N TYR A 112 -8.32 4.65 -7.87
CA TYR A 112 -8.49 6.01 -7.32
C TYR A 112 -8.08 6.09 -5.85
N LEU A 113 -8.42 5.07 -5.04
CA LEU A 113 -7.98 4.98 -3.65
C LEU A 113 -6.46 4.79 -3.54
N ASP A 114 -5.83 4.05 -4.45
CA ASP A 114 -4.37 3.89 -4.49
C ASP A 114 -3.66 5.23 -4.76
N TYR A 115 -4.11 5.98 -5.78
CA TYR A 115 -3.58 7.31 -6.07
C TYR A 115 -3.80 8.30 -4.92
N PHE A 116 -4.94 8.19 -4.22
CA PHE A 116 -5.15 8.93 -2.99
C PHE A 116 -4.13 8.56 -1.92
N GLY A 117 -3.87 7.27 -1.70
CA GLY A 117 -2.88 6.77 -0.75
C GLY A 117 -1.47 7.31 -1.02
N ILE A 118 -1.03 7.30 -2.28
CA ILE A 118 0.26 7.89 -2.70
C ILE A 118 0.31 9.38 -2.38
N SER A 119 -0.75 10.12 -2.71
CA SER A 119 -0.84 11.56 -2.45
C SER A 119 -0.81 11.87 -0.95
N PHE A 120 -1.52 11.08 -0.16
CA PHE A 120 -1.56 11.22 1.29
C PHE A 120 -0.20 10.94 1.94
N TYR A 121 0.50 9.89 1.51
CA TYR A 121 1.86 9.62 1.97
C TYR A 121 2.85 10.72 1.57
N GLY A 122 2.72 11.26 0.36
CA GLY A 122 3.51 12.41 -0.08
C GLY A 122 3.31 13.62 0.82
N PHE A 123 2.05 13.90 1.20
CA PHE A 123 1.71 14.97 2.14
C PHE A 123 2.32 14.74 3.53
N THR A 124 2.18 13.55 4.12
CA THR A 124 2.75 13.26 5.45
C THR A 124 4.27 13.33 5.45
N SER A 125 4.91 12.83 4.39
CA SER A 125 6.36 12.88 4.20
C SER A 125 6.86 14.32 4.07
N GLY A 126 6.12 15.17 3.35
CA GLY A 126 6.43 16.58 3.18
C GLY A 126 6.44 17.36 4.51
N ILE A 127 5.45 17.11 5.38
CA ILE A 127 5.39 17.75 6.71
C ILE A 127 6.62 17.41 7.55
N ILE A 128 7.07 16.16 7.49
CA ILE A 128 8.21 15.68 8.27
C ILE A 128 9.49 16.26 7.73
N LEU A 129 9.69 16.21 6.41
CA LEU A 129 10.84 16.83 5.77
C LEU A 129 10.94 18.30 6.17
N TYR A 130 9.86 19.07 6.02
CA TYR A 130 9.80 20.46 6.45
C TYR A 130 10.21 20.64 7.93
N ARG A 131 9.64 19.82 8.82
CA ARG A 131 9.87 19.92 10.27
C ARG A 131 11.32 19.64 10.68
N PHE A 132 11.96 18.65 10.06
CA PHE A 132 13.30 18.20 10.42
C PHE A 132 14.40 18.96 9.67
N SER A 133 14.17 19.40 8.42
CA SER A 133 15.09 20.28 7.70
C SER A 133 15.29 21.62 8.43
N HIS A 134 14.22 22.19 8.98
CA HIS A 134 14.29 23.48 9.66
C HIS A 134 15.04 23.43 11.01
N LYS A 135 15.16 22.25 11.64
CA LYS A 135 15.94 22.08 12.88
C LYS A 135 17.45 22.14 12.65
N GLN A 136 17.94 21.69 11.48
CA GLN A 136 19.38 21.69 11.19
C GLN A 136 19.97 23.10 11.01
N GLN A 137 19.16 24.06 10.57
CA GLN A 137 19.61 25.45 10.36
C GLN A 137 19.87 26.25 11.65
N PHE A 138 19.35 25.83 12.80
CA PHE A 138 19.52 26.55 14.08
C PHE A 138 20.50 25.86 15.04
N SER A 139 21.21 24.83 14.57
CA SER A 139 22.20 24.06 15.33
C SER A 139 23.63 24.17 14.75
N MET A 140 23.84 25.06 13.78
CA MET A 140 25.17 25.54 13.35
C MET A 140 25.38 26.95 13.85
#